data_AF-A0A067SL72-F1
#
_entry.id   AF-A0A067SL72-F1
#
_cell.length_a   1.000
_cell.length_b   1.000
_cell.length_c   1.000
_cell.angle_alpha   90.00
_cell.angle_beta   90.00
_cell.angle_gamma   90.00
#
_symmetry.space_group_name_H-M   'P 1'
#
loop_
_entity.id
_entity.type
_entity.pdbx_description
1 polymer ?
#
loop_
_entity_poly.entity_id
_entity_poly.type
_entity_poly.pdbx_seq_one_letter_code
_entity_poly.pdbx_strand_id
1 'polypeptide(L)'
;MVPTAATAFTTMTAAAVATSAASATSSVPDFVKQNGLDAQKLNTQFASMKATDSCQTGQMACITGQFAQCVDSKFVLSPCPADLTCFALPLVNKNGTSLVCDKQDDALQRFEASGVTGG
;
A
#
# COMPACT_ATOMS: atom_id res chain seq x y z
N MET A 1 -51.02 62.38 -15.86
CA MET A 1 -50.18 63.34 -16.61
C MET A 1 -48.85 62.64 -16.90
N VAL A 2 -48.70 62.12 -18.14
CA VAL A 2 -47.49 61.98 -19.02
C VAL A 2 -46.18 61.39 -18.39
N PRO A 3 -45.35 60.56 -19.09
CA PRO A 3 -45.59 59.44 -20.03
C PRO A 3 -44.47 58.32 -19.97
N THR A 4 -44.44 57.40 -20.96
CA THR A 4 -43.22 56.82 -21.62
C THR A 4 -42.26 55.93 -20.79
N ALA A 5 -41.62 54.84 -21.24
CA ALA A 5 -41.39 54.19 -22.53
C ALA A 5 -41.06 52.69 -22.30
N ALA A 6 -41.23 51.91 -23.36
CA ALA A 6 -40.66 50.57 -23.51
C ALA A 6 -39.13 50.60 -23.66
N THR A 7 -38.46 49.52 -23.24
CA THR A 7 -37.24 49.01 -23.89
C THR A 7 -37.04 47.53 -23.54
N ALA A 8 -37.04 46.70 -24.57
CA ALA A 8 -36.73 45.28 -24.49
C ALA A 8 -35.21 45.08 -24.42
N PHE A 9 -34.76 44.22 -23.51
CA PHE A 9 -33.36 43.78 -23.43
C PHE A 9 -33.28 42.28 -23.75
N THR A 10 -32.89 41.97 -24.99
CA THR A 10 -32.39 40.65 -25.39
C THR A 10 -30.96 40.52 -24.87
N THR A 11 -30.68 39.52 -24.02
CA THR A 11 -29.31 39.10 -23.74
C THR A 11 -29.19 37.58 -23.67
N MET A 12 -28.04 37.11 -24.17
CA MET A 12 -27.75 35.78 -24.68
C MET A 12 -27.70 34.69 -23.58
N THR A 13 -28.23 33.52 -23.90
CA THR A 13 -28.01 32.27 -23.16
C THR A 13 -26.54 31.88 -23.22
N ALA A 14 -25.81 32.07 -22.13
CA ALA A 14 -24.46 31.55 -21.94
C ALA A 14 -24.53 30.02 -21.74
N ALA A 15 -24.05 29.26 -22.72
CA ALA A 15 -23.80 27.83 -22.55
C ALA A 15 -22.56 27.65 -21.67
N ALA A 16 -22.76 27.19 -20.43
CA ALA A 16 -21.68 26.77 -19.55
C ALA A 16 -21.04 25.51 -20.13
N VAL A 17 -19.85 25.64 -20.72
CA VAL A 17 -19.00 24.50 -21.09
C VAL A 17 -18.44 23.88 -19.82
N ALA A 18 -19.09 22.83 -19.31
CA ALA A 18 -18.55 22.00 -18.25
C ALA A 18 -17.29 21.30 -18.78
N THR A 19 -16.12 21.85 -18.46
CA THR A 19 -14.84 21.19 -18.70
C THR A 19 -14.72 20.07 -17.68
N SER A 20 -15.14 18.86 -18.06
CA SER A 20 -14.87 17.66 -17.28
C SER A 20 -13.36 17.46 -17.21
N ALA A 21 -12.74 17.91 -16.11
CA ALA A 21 -11.38 17.54 -15.77
C ALA A 21 -11.40 16.03 -15.51
N ALA A 22 -10.96 15.25 -16.50
CA ALA A 22 -10.69 13.84 -16.32
C ALA A 22 -9.58 13.72 -15.27
N SER A 23 -9.95 13.36 -14.05
CA SER A 23 -9.01 12.93 -13.02
C SER A 23 -8.19 11.79 -13.62
N ALA A 24 -6.92 12.05 -13.91
CA ALA A 24 -6.00 11.00 -14.31
C ALA A 24 -5.80 10.09 -13.10
N THR A 25 -6.60 9.03 -12.99
CA THR A 25 -6.37 7.97 -12.02
C THR A 25 -5.03 7.34 -12.39
N SER A 26 -3.97 7.71 -11.69
CA SER A 26 -2.69 7.02 -11.79
C SER A 26 -2.94 5.59 -11.32
N SER A 27 -3.09 4.66 -12.27
CA SER A 27 -3.25 3.25 -11.98
C SER A 27 -1.97 2.75 -11.32
N VAL A 28 -2.09 2.10 -10.16
CA VAL A 28 -0.97 1.37 -9.55
C VAL A 28 -0.48 0.32 -10.55
N PRO A 29 0.84 0.23 -10.83
CA PRO A 29 1.36 -0.78 -11.75
C PRO A 29 1.00 -2.19 -11.26
N ASP A 30 0.63 -3.09 -12.18
CA ASP A 30 0.18 -4.45 -11.83
C ASP A 30 1.18 -5.22 -10.96
N PHE A 31 2.48 -5.02 -11.20
CA PHE A 31 3.51 -5.67 -10.39
C PHE A 31 3.50 -5.21 -8.93
N VAL A 32 3.14 -3.96 -8.65
CA VAL A 32 3.05 -3.44 -7.28
C VAL A 32 1.88 -4.10 -6.56
N LYS A 33 0.73 -4.26 -7.23
CA LYS A 33 -0.42 -5.00 -6.70
C LYS A 33 -0.08 -6.46 -6.42
N GLN A 34 0.62 -7.12 -7.36
CA GLN A 34 1.06 -8.50 -7.16
C GLN A 34 2.02 -8.60 -5.95
N ASN A 35 2.96 -7.68 -5.82
CA ASN A 35 3.86 -7.62 -4.66
C ASN A 35 3.08 -7.45 -3.35
N GLY A 36 1.98 -6.70 -3.35
CA GLY A 36 1.09 -6.54 -2.19
C GLY A 36 0.47 -7.88 -1.77
N LEU A 37 -0.10 -8.61 -2.72
CA LEU A 37 -0.68 -9.94 -2.48
C LEU A 37 0.37 -10.95 -1.99
N ASP A 38 1.57 -10.92 -2.59
CA ASP A 38 2.67 -11.80 -2.21
C ASP A 38 3.16 -11.48 -0.79
N ALA A 39 3.24 -10.20 -0.43
CA ALA A 39 3.61 -9.77 0.91
C ALA A 39 2.55 -10.18 1.97
N GLN A 40 1.25 -10.04 1.67
CA GLN A 40 0.18 -10.54 2.56
C GLN A 40 0.28 -12.05 2.79
N LYS A 41 0.55 -12.81 1.73
CA LYS A 41 0.76 -14.26 1.82
C LYS A 41 1.96 -14.59 2.70
N LEU A 42 3.07 -13.87 2.55
CA LEU A 42 4.26 -14.04 3.39
C LEU A 42 3.98 -13.72 4.86
N ASN A 43 3.32 -12.61 5.17
CA ASN A 43 2.97 -12.27 6.56
C ASN A 43 2.04 -13.32 7.18
N THR A 44 1.07 -13.83 6.43
CA THR A 44 0.19 -14.93 6.86
C THR A 44 1.00 -16.19 7.18
N GLN A 45 1.95 -16.54 6.31
CA GLN A 45 2.86 -17.66 6.55
C GLN A 45 3.69 -17.43 7.82
N PHE A 46 4.32 -16.28 7.95
CA PHE A 46 5.19 -15.98 9.08
C PHE A 46 4.46 -15.95 10.42
N ALA A 47 3.20 -15.52 10.44
CA ALA A 47 2.36 -15.56 11.64
C ALA A 47 2.15 -16.99 12.19
N SER A 48 2.25 -18.01 11.34
CA SER A 48 2.15 -19.42 11.74
C SER A 48 3.50 -20.03 12.18
N MET A 49 4.62 -19.37 11.89
CA MET A 49 5.96 -19.89 12.12
C MET A 49 6.44 -19.64 13.55
N LYS A 50 7.40 -20.46 13.98
CA LYS A 50 8.06 -20.38 15.29
C LYS A 50 9.57 -20.46 15.12
N ALA A 51 10.30 -19.88 16.07
CA ALA A 51 11.76 -19.95 16.10
C ALA A 51 12.32 -21.39 16.11
N THR A 52 11.53 -22.33 16.62
CA THR A 52 11.87 -23.76 16.72
C THR A 52 11.63 -24.53 15.42
N ASP A 53 11.00 -23.94 14.42
CA ASP A 53 10.71 -24.61 13.16
C ASP A 53 12.01 -24.88 12.40
N SER A 54 12.06 -26.04 11.74
CA SER A 54 13.13 -26.37 10.81
C SER A 54 13.09 -25.44 9.62
N CYS A 55 14.23 -24.97 9.16
CA CYS A 55 14.33 -24.05 8.03
C CYS A 55 15.55 -24.35 7.15
N GLN A 56 15.62 -23.72 5.98
CA GLN A 56 16.78 -23.81 5.11
C GLN A 56 17.75 -22.67 5.41
N THR A 57 19.04 -22.95 5.58
CA THR A 57 20.06 -21.92 5.87
C THR A 57 19.98 -20.77 4.87
N GLY A 58 19.97 -19.53 5.40
CA GLY A 58 19.81 -18.31 4.62
C GLY A 58 18.36 -17.89 4.36
N GLN A 59 17.37 -18.72 4.69
CA GLN A 59 15.96 -18.32 4.67
C GLN A 59 15.72 -17.21 5.69
N MET A 60 14.96 -16.20 5.27
CA MET A 60 14.57 -15.07 6.12
C MET A 60 13.05 -15.08 6.36
N ALA A 61 12.62 -14.63 7.53
CA ALA A 61 11.21 -14.53 7.90
C ALA A 61 10.98 -13.39 8.91
N CYS A 62 9.71 -13.07 9.17
CA CYS A 62 9.30 -12.22 10.30
C CYS A 62 8.56 -13.04 11.37
N ILE A 63 9.29 -13.68 12.28
CA ILE A 63 8.68 -14.56 13.30
C ILE A 63 8.37 -13.73 14.54
N THR A 64 7.11 -13.79 14.99
CA THR A 64 6.61 -13.02 16.17
C THR A 64 6.98 -11.53 16.12
N GLY A 65 6.97 -10.94 14.93
CA GLY A 65 7.30 -9.53 14.72
C GLY A 65 8.78 -9.19 14.73
N GLN A 66 9.67 -10.19 14.77
CA GLN A 66 11.12 -10.01 14.75
C GLN A 66 11.71 -10.54 13.45
N PHE A 67 12.84 -9.98 13.02
CA PHE A 67 13.59 -10.59 11.94
C PHE A 67 14.06 -11.97 12.37
N ALA A 68 13.93 -12.95 11.47
CA ALA A 68 14.44 -14.28 11.68
C ALA A 68 15.32 -14.66 10.49
N GLN A 69 16.53 -15.13 10.77
CA GLN A 69 17.41 -15.73 9.78
C GLN A 69 17.65 -17.19 10.15
N CYS A 70 17.51 -18.07 9.17
CA CYS A 70 17.85 -19.46 9.35
C CYS A 70 19.37 -19.66 9.35
N VAL A 71 19.91 -20.17 10.45
CA VAL A 71 21.30 -20.57 10.62
C VAL A 71 21.30 -22.01 11.13
N ASP A 72 22.01 -22.90 10.44
CA ASP A 72 22.10 -24.32 10.79
C ASP A 72 20.72 -24.98 11.07
N SER A 73 19.79 -24.74 10.14
CA SER A 73 18.42 -25.28 10.16
C SER A 73 17.53 -24.80 11.31
N LYS A 74 17.89 -23.71 11.99
CA LYS A 74 17.07 -23.06 13.03
C LYS A 74 16.97 -21.55 12.80
N PHE A 75 15.84 -20.96 13.17
CA PHE A 75 15.68 -19.52 13.10
C PHE A 75 16.34 -18.83 14.29
N VAL A 76 17.29 -17.94 13.99
CA VAL A 76 17.85 -16.98 14.93
C VAL A 76 17.06 -15.67 14.79
N LEU A 77 16.46 -15.24 15.90
CA LEU A 77 15.62 -14.05 15.93
C LEU A 77 16.45 -12.82 16.33
N SER A 78 16.23 -11.72 15.62
CA SER A 78 16.80 -10.41 15.87
C SER A 78 15.67 -9.40 16.02
N PRO A 79 15.53 -8.72 17.17
CA PRO A 79 14.44 -7.78 17.38
C PRO A 79 14.58 -6.57 16.47
N CYS A 80 13.43 -6.03 16.07
CA CYS A 80 13.36 -4.71 15.46
C CYS A 80 13.75 -3.62 16.46
N PRO A 81 14.34 -2.50 16.00
CA PRO A 81 14.67 -1.39 16.90
C PRO A 81 13.40 -0.71 17.41
N ALA A 82 13.46 -0.18 18.63
CA ALA A 82 12.37 0.53 19.30
C ALA A 82 11.06 -0.28 19.34
N ASP A 83 9.94 0.35 18.95
CA ASP A 83 8.59 -0.20 18.93
C ASP A 83 8.18 -0.72 17.53
N LEU A 84 9.15 -0.95 16.63
CA LEU A 84 8.87 -1.43 15.28
C LEU A 84 8.64 -2.95 15.25
N THR A 85 7.93 -3.41 14.22
CA THR A 85 7.60 -4.81 13.98
C THR A 85 8.07 -5.22 12.58
N CYS A 86 8.57 -6.44 12.42
CA CYS A 86 9.00 -6.99 11.14
C CYS A 86 7.78 -7.36 10.28
N PHE A 87 7.74 -6.85 9.05
CA PHE A 87 6.75 -7.19 8.04
C PHE A 87 7.41 -7.56 6.72
N ALA A 88 6.80 -8.45 5.95
CA ALA A 88 6.97 -8.48 4.51
C ALA A 88 6.16 -7.34 3.89
N LEU A 89 6.80 -6.48 3.11
CA LEU A 89 6.18 -5.34 2.45
C LEU A 89 6.38 -5.38 0.93
N PRO A 90 5.43 -4.86 0.14
CA PRO A 90 5.54 -4.81 -1.32
C PRO A 90 6.68 -3.89 -1.78
N LEU A 91 7.45 -4.31 -2.77
CA LEU A 91 8.37 -3.41 -3.48
C LEU A 91 7.59 -2.54 -4.48
N VAL A 92 7.94 -1.26 -4.59
CA VAL A 92 7.23 -0.31 -5.45
C VAL A 92 7.92 -0.03 -6.79
N ASN A 93 9.23 -0.32 -6.88
CA ASN A 93 10.05 -0.01 -8.06
C ASN A 93 10.45 -1.24 -8.88
N LYS A 94 10.17 -2.44 -8.38
CA LYS A 94 10.46 -3.73 -9.04
C LYS A 94 9.59 -4.85 -8.48
N ASN A 95 9.57 -6.00 -9.13
CA ASN A 95 8.92 -7.21 -8.62
C ASN A 95 9.54 -7.69 -7.29
N GLY A 96 8.70 -8.25 -6.43
CA GLY A 96 9.08 -8.89 -5.17
C GLY A 96 8.65 -8.13 -3.92
N THR A 97 9.10 -8.64 -2.78
CA THR A 97 8.81 -8.12 -1.44
C THR A 97 10.11 -7.85 -0.69
N SER A 98 10.00 -7.16 0.45
CA SER A 98 11.13 -6.92 1.35
C SER A 98 10.70 -7.11 2.78
N LEU A 99 11.57 -7.71 3.60
CA LEU A 99 11.36 -7.78 5.04
C LEU A 99 11.94 -6.52 5.67
N VAL A 100 11.12 -5.77 6.41
CA VAL A 100 11.56 -4.53 7.07
C VAL A 100 10.88 -4.37 8.43
N CYS A 101 11.57 -3.70 9.35
CA CYS A 101 10.97 -3.21 10.57
C CYS A 101 10.20 -1.92 10.29
N ASP A 102 8.92 -1.88 10.62
CA ASP A 102 8.07 -0.72 10.43
C ASP A 102 7.00 -0.59 11.52
N LYS A 103 6.25 0.51 11.51
CA LYS A 103 5.04 0.63 12.32
C LYS A 103 3.89 -0.09 11.63
N GLN A 104 2.96 -0.65 12.41
CA GLN A 104 1.79 -1.34 11.87
C GLN A 104 0.98 -0.45 10.93
N ASP A 105 0.76 0.82 11.31
CA ASP A 105 -0.01 1.76 10.49
C ASP A 105 0.72 2.08 9.17
N ASP A 106 2.04 2.28 9.22
CA ASP A 106 2.85 2.54 8.02
C ASP A 106 2.91 1.32 7.08
N ALA A 107 2.99 0.11 7.65
CA ALA A 107 2.89 -1.13 6.89
C ALA A 107 1.54 -1.25 6.18
N LEU A 108 0.43 -0.98 6.89
CA LEU A 108 -0.91 -1.00 6.33
C LEU A 108 -1.07 0.01 5.19
N GLN A 109 -0.59 1.25 5.38
CA GLN A 109 -0.62 2.27 4.33
C GLN A 109 0.13 1.83 3.06
N ARG A 110 1.23 1.08 3.19
CA ARG A 110 1.96 0.54 2.03
C ARG A 110 1.21 -0.57 1.31
N PHE A 111 0.45 -1.40 2.03
CA PHE A 111 -0.45 -2.35 1.39
C PHE A 111 -1.57 -1.66 0.63
N GLU A 112 -2.23 -0.68 1.24
CA GLU A 112 -3.27 0.11 0.60
C GLU A 112 -2.74 0.83 -0.65
N ALA A 113 -1.55 1.43 -0.57
CA ALA A 113 -0.87 2.08 -1.69
C ALA A 113 -0.51 1.10 -2.83
N SER A 114 -0.38 -0.19 -2.53
CA SER A 114 -0.19 -1.23 -3.55
C SER A 114 -1.48 -1.65 -4.26
N GLY A 115 -2.63 -1.11 -3.85
CA GLY A 115 -3.93 -1.44 -4.44
C GLY A 115 -4.51 -2.78 -3.97
N VAL A 116 -4.04 -3.28 -2.82
CA VAL A 116 -4.67 -4.39 -2.08
C VAL A 116 -5.36 -3.85 -0.84
N THR A 117 -6.22 -4.66 -0.24
CA THR A 117 -6.96 -4.31 0.98
C THR A 117 -6.43 -5.10 2.17
N GLY A 118 -6.19 -4.43 3.31
CA GLY A 118 -5.62 -5.05 4.51
C GLY A 118 -4.11 -5.30 4.40
N GLY A 119 -3.52 -5.79 5.50
CA GLY A 119 -2.09 -6.13 5.60
C GLY A 119 -1.88 -7.23 6.62
#